data_AF-A0A972IZE4-F1
#
_entry.id   AF-A0A972IZE4-F1
#
_cell.length_a   1.000
_cell.length_b   1.000
_cell.length_c   1.000
_cell.angle_alpha   90.00
_cell.angle_beta   90.00
_cell.angle_gamma   90.00
#
_symmetry.space_group_name_H-M   'P 1'
#
loop_
_entity.id
_entity.type
_entity.pdbx_description
1 polymer ?
#
loop_
_entity_poly.entity_id
_entity_poly.type
_entity_poly.pdbx_seq_one_letter_code
_entity_poly.pdbx_strand_id
1 'polypeptide(L)'
;MNRELRLMIITLLIGYNLFPLLLSIIPGSGDWGFLLSMVGLYFVNGFLSFASGLVYSLRHGWQIWLPALVGVLFLPTMLIFYNSSAVGYLVGYMVVAIFGMLLGSFGGRGIDE
;
A
#
# COMPACT_ATOMS: atom_id res chain seq x y z
N MET A 1 -2.93 19.60 -5.59
CA MET A 1 -2.94 18.12 -5.53
C MET A 1 -4.09 17.58 -6.38
N ASN A 2 -3.79 16.82 -7.43
CA ASN A 2 -4.79 16.32 -8.37
C ASN A 2 -5.79 15.37 -7.68
N ARG A 3 -7.03 15.30 -8.15
CA ARG A 3 -8.09 14.46 -7.53
C ARG A 3 -7.65 13.01 -7.40
N GLU A 4 -6.99 12.46 -8.41
CA GLU A 4 -6.52 11.07 -8.43
C GLU A 4 -5.47 10.80 -7.35
N LEU A 5 -4.48 11.68 -7.22
CA LEU A 5 -3.47 11.60 -6.16
C LEU A 5 -4.09 11.67 -4.76
N ARG A 6 -5.08 12.55 -4.56
CA ARG A 6 -5.82 12.64 -3.30
C ARG A 6 -6.52 11.33 -2.96
N LEU A 7 -7.25 10.76 -3.91
CA LEU A 7 -7.98 9.51 -3.70
C LEU A 7 -7.03 8.35 -3.43
N MET A 8 -5.90 8.26 -4.13
CA MET A 8 -4.88 7.24 -3.87
C MET A 8 -4.32 7.35 -2.45
N ILE A 9 -3.94 8.56 -2.01
CA ILE A 9 -3.42 8.79 -0.65
C ILE A 9 -4.47 8.39 0.39
N ILE A 10 -5.73 8.79 0.20
CA ILE A 10 -6.82 8.44 1.13
C ILE A 10 -7.01 6.93 1.18
N THR A 11 -7.04 6.25 0.03
CA THR A 11 -7.17 4.78 -0.04
C THR A 11 -6.01 4.07 0.65
N LEU A 12 -4.76 4.52 0.45
CA LEU A 12 -3.59 3.94 1.11
C LEU A 12 -3.58 4.22 2.63
N LEU A 13 -3.93 5.44 3.04
CA LEU A 13 -4.05 5.79 4.46
C LEU A 13 -5.09 4.92 5.17
N ILE A 14 -6.28 4.81 4.59
CA ILE A 14 -7.36 3.97 5.12
C ILE A 14 -6.91 2.51 5.10
N GLY A 15 -6.43 2.00 3.96
CA GLY A 15 -6.08 0.60 3.83
C GLY A 15 -4.97 0.15 4.78
N TYR A 16 -3.90 0.94 4.90
CA TYR A 16 -2.77 0.60 5.77
C TYR A 16 -3.06 0.79 7.25
N ASN A 17 -3.80 1.86 7.61
CA ASN A 17 -3.90 2.28 9.01
C ASN A 17 -5.25 1.94 9.64
N LEU A 18 -6.36 1.97 8.90
CA LEU A 18 -7.67 1.67 9.48
C LEU A 18 -7.81 0.17 9.79
N PHE A 19 -7.28 -0.70 8.94
CA PHE A 19 -7.40 -2.14 9.13
C PHE A 19 -6.78 -2.65 10.45
N PRO A 20 -5.48 -2.40 10.75
CA PRO A 20 -4.89 -2.81 12.03
C PRO A 20 -5.51 -2.08 13.23
N LEU A 21 -5.95 -0.84 13.05
CA LEU A 21 -6.62 -0.08 14.10
C LEU A 21 -7.98 -0.69 14.46
N LEU A 22 -8.79 -1.11 13.49
CA LEU A 22 -10.05 -1.80 13.72
C LEU A 22 -9.83 -3.13 14.47
N LEU A 23 -8.82 -3.91 14.06
CA LEU A 23 -8.51 -5.18 14.74
C LEU A 23 -8.09 -4.95 16.20
N SER A 24 -7.40 -3.86 16.50
CA SER A 24 -6.96 -3.55 17.87
C SER A 24 -8.10 -3.23 18.85
N ILE A 25 -9.29 -2.88 18.34
CA ILE A 25 -10.45 -2.47 19.16
C ILE A 25 -11.35 -3.67 19.49
N ILE A 26 -11.29 -4.77 18.74
CA ILE A 26 -12.19 -5.92 18.91
C ILE A 26 -11.69 -6.81 20.07
N PRO A 27 -12.37 -6.84 21.23
CA PRO A 27 -11.95 -7.67 22.35
C PRO A 27 -12.23 -9.14 22.03
N GLY A 28 -11.27 -10.02 22.35
CA GLY A 28 -11.46 -11.47 22.18
C GLY A 28 -11.29 -11.99 20.75
N SER A 29 -10.61 -11.23 19.87
CA SER A 29 -10.34 -11.65 18.50
C SER A 29 -9.53 -12.96 18.38
N GLY A 30 -8.86 -13.40 19.46
CA GLY A 30 -8.19 -14.70 19.55
C GLY A 30 -7.29 -15.00 18.34
N ASP A 31 -7.33 -16.26 17.89
CA ASP A 31 -6.55 -16.73 16.74
C ASP A 31 -6.99 -16.09 15.40
N TRP A 32 -8.27 -15.72 15.27
CA TRP A 32 -8.79 -15.10 14.04
C TRP A 32 -8.28 -13.68 13.83
N GLY A 33 -8.08 -12.92 14.91
CA GLY A 33 -7.46 -11.59 14.86
C GLY A 33 -6.03 -11.65 14.34
N PHE A 34 -5.25 -12.63 14.80
CA PHE A 34 -3.90 -12.86 14.30
C PHE A 34 -3.88 -13.23 12.81
N LEU A 35 -4.76 -14.14 12.38
CA LEU A 35 -4.90 -14.52 10.97
C LEU A 35 -5.27 -13.33 10.09
N LEU A 36 -6.24 -12.50 10.51
CA LEU A 36 -6.64 -11.29 9.79
C LEU A 36 -5.50 -10.28 9.70
N SER A 37 -4.72 -10.12 10.77
CA SER A 37 -3.55 -9.25 10.80
C SER A 37 -2.49 -9.68 9.78
N MET A 38 -2.23 -10.99 9.70
CA MET A 38 -1.33 -11.55 8.70
C MET A 38 -1.86 -11.34 7.27
N VAL A 39 -3.15 -11.63 7.02
CA VAL A 39 -3.75 -11.40 5.70
C VAL A 39 -3.67 -9.92 5.30
N GLY A 40 -3.93 -9.01 6.23
CA GLY A 40 -3.77 -7.57 6.04
C GLY A 40 -2.35 -7.19 5.64
N LEU A 41 -1.37 -7.66 6.40
CA LEU A 41 0.04 -7.35 6.17
C LEU A 41 0.55 -7.94 4.84
N TYR A 42 0.30 -9.21 4.54
CA TYR A 42 0.88 -9.83 3.35
C TYR A 42 0.10 -9.52 2.07
N PHE A 43 -1.23 -9.67 2.10
CA PHE A 43 -2.04 -9.66 0.89
C PHE A 43 -2.67 -8.29 0.65
N VAL A 44 -3.37 -7.73 1.64
CA VAL A 44 -4.09 -6.46 1.45
C VAL A 44 -3.11 -5.32 1.19
N ASN A 45 -2.08 -5.18 2.03
CA ASN A 45 -1.13 -4.09 1.89
C ASN A 45 -0.28 -4.22 0.62
N GLY A 46 0.13 -5.44 0.28
CA GLY A 46 0.84 -5.75 -0.96
C GLY A 46 0.01 -5.44 -2.19
N PHE A 47 -1.26 -5.85 -2.20
CA PHE A 47 -2.18 -5.55 -3.30
C PHE A 47 -2.45 -4.05 -3.45
N LEU A 48 -2.68 -3.34 -2.35
CA LEU A 48 -2.86 -1.88 -2.36
C LEU A 48 -1.61 -1.15 -2.88
N SER A 49 -0.42 -1.59 -2.46
CA SER A 49 0.84 -1.08 -2.96
C SER A 49 0.92 -1.26 -4.49
N PHE A 50 0.72 -2.48 -4.96
CA PHE A 50 0.77 -2.82 -6.38
C PHE A 50 -0.25 -2.02 -7.20
N ALA A 51 -1.51 -2.02 -6.76
CA ALA A 51 -2.60 -1.33 -7.42
C ALA A 51 -2.37 0.20 -7.48
N SER A 52 -1.81 0.79 -6.42
CA SER A 52 -1.46 2.21 -6.42
C SER A 52 -0.40 2.55 -7.47
N GLY A 53 0.66 1.73 -7.56
CA GLY A 53 1.69 1.88 -8.59
C GLY A 53 1.13 1.71 -9.99
N LEU A 54 0.31 0.68 -10.21
CA LEU A 54 -0.29 0.36 -11.50
C LEU A 54 -1.26 1.45 -11.97
N VAL A 55 -2.30 1.73 -11.18
CA VAL A 55 -3.39 2.62 -11.59
C VAL A 55 -2.90 4.05 -11.78
N TYR A 56 -2.02 4.53 -10.91
CA TYR A 56 -1.51 5.89 -11.02
C TYR A 56 -0.56 6.05 -12.22
N SER A 57 0.33 5.08 -12.46
CA SER A 57 1.27 5.15 -13.58
C SER A 57 0.64 4.93 -14.95
N LEU A 58 -0.50 4.24 -15.03
CA LEU A 58 -1.29 4.15 -16.27
C LEU A 58 -1.72 5.54 -16.79
N ARG A 59 -1.87 6.52 -15.90
CA ARG A 59 -2.36 7.87 -16.24
C ARG A 59 -1.26 8.94 -16.23
N HIS A 60 -0.24 8.76 -15.40
CA HIS A 60 0.81 9.76 -15.16
C HIS A 60 2.22 9.27 -15.58
N GLY A 61 2.33 8.07 -16.14
CA GLY A 61 3.60 7.44 -16.49
C GLY A 61 4.46 7.08 -15.28
N TRP A 62 5.78 7.03 -15.50
CA TRP A 62 6.76 6.64 -14.47
C TRP A 62 6.94 7.73 -13.41
N GLN A 63 6.72 7.41 -12.14
CA GLN A 63 6.71 8.36 -11.02
C GLN A 63 7.56 7.87 -9.84
N ILE A 64 8.82 8.29 -9.79
CA ILE A 64 9.82 7.78 -8.82
C ILE A 64 9.48 8.09 -7.35
N TRP A 65 8.64 9.08 -7.09
CA TRP A 65 8.22 9.44 -5.73
C TRP A 65 7.11 8.52 -5.18
N LEU A 66 6.40 7.79 -6.03
CA LEU A 66 5.24 6.97 -5.63
C LEU A 66 5.62 5.82 -4.67
N PRO A 67 6.72 5.07 -4.87
CA PRO A 67 7.14 4.04 -3.92
C PRO A 67 7.51 4.65 -2.57
N ALA A 68 8.18 5.80 -2.54
CA ALA A 68 8.49 6.51 -1.30
C ALA A 68 7.21 6.93 -0.57
N LEU A 69 6.20 7.42 -1.29
CA LEU A 69 4.89 7.74 -0.71
C LEU A 69 4.23 6.50 -0.08
N VAL A 70 4.21 5.37 -0.79
CA VAL A 70 3.69 4.10 -0.26
C VAL A 70 4.37 3.71 1.05
N GLY A 71 5.70 3.77 1.10
CA GLY A 71 6.47 3.50 2.32
C GLY A 71 6.13 4.46 3.47
N VAL A 72 6.05 5.76 3.19
CA VAL A 72 5.72 6.78 4.20
C VAL A 72 4.32 6.59 4.77
N LEU A 73 3.33 6.24 3.94
CA LEU A 73 1.95 6.04 4.40
C LEU A 73 1.78 4.75 5.24
N PHE A 74 2.71 3.80 5.14
CA PHE A 74 2.75 2.60 5.97
C PHE A 74 3.46 2.82 7.32
N LEU A 75 4.33 3.83 7.43
CA LEU A 75 5.11 4.09 8.65
C LEU A 75 4.28 4.20 9.94
N PRO A 76 3.14 4.92 10.00
CA PRO A 76 2.40 5.06 11.25
C PRO A 76 1.95 3.69 11.78
N THR A 77 1.46 2.85 10.89
CA THR A 77 1.08 1.48 11.22
C THR A 77 2.27 0.63 11.65
N MET A 78 3.39 0.73 10.94
CA MET A 78 4.62 0.02 11.28
C MET A 78 5.09 0.35 12.70
N LEU A 79 5.08 1.63 13.07
CA LEU A 79 5.58 2.10 14.36
C LEU A 79 4.65 1.81 15.53
N ILE A 80 3.33 1.76 15.30
CA ILE A 80 2.33 1.54 16.35
C ILE A 80 2.06 0.05 16.57
N PHE A 81 1.92 -0.74 15.50
CA PHE A 81 1.39 -2.10 15.56
C PHE A 81 2.43 -3.20 15.32
N TYR A 82 3.60 -2.87 14.76
CA TYR A 82 4.59 -3.87 14.38
C TYR A 82 5.95 -3.63 15.05
N ASN A 83 6.80 -4.66 15.02
CA ASN A 83 8.14 -4.63 15.62
C ASN A 83 9.24 -4.26 14.60
N SER A 84 10.50 -4.28 15.03
CA SER A 84 11.68 -3.92 14.23
C SER A 84 11.80 -4.69 12.90
N SER A 85 11.28 -5.91 12.82
CA SER A 85 11.31 -6.73 11.61
C SER A 85 10.38 -6.20 10.51
N ALA A 86 9.46 -5.28 10.83
CA ALA A 86 8.49 -4.76 9.89
C ALA A 86 9.06 -3.78 8.85
N VAL A 87 10.29 -3.32 9.05
CA VAL A 87 11.06 -2.56 8.06
C VAL A 87 11.19 -3.36 6.76
N GLY A 88 11.28 -4.69 6.84
CA GLY A 88 11.29 -5.56 5.67
C GLY A 88 10.01 -5.43 4.82
N TYR A 89 8.84 -5.30 5.45
CA TYR A 89 7.57 -5.08 4.74
C TYR A 89 7.51 -3.69 4.11
N LEU A 90 8.03 -2.67 4.79
CA LEU A 90 8.10 -1.33 4.23
C LEU A 90 8.88 -1.34 2.90
N VAL A 91 10.09 -1.93 2.90
CA VAL A 91 10.89 -2.06 1.68
C VAL A 91 10.18 -2.95 0.65
N GLY A 92 9.57 -4.05 1.09
CA GLY A 92 8.81 -4.95 0.23
C GLY A 92 7.66 -4.24 -0.49
N TYR A 93 6.87 -3.42 0.20
CA TYR A 93 5.80 -2.66 -0.41
C TYR A 93 6.32 -1.61 -1.38
N MET A 94 7.44 -0.94 -1.09
CA MET A 94 8.06 -0.03 -2.07
C MET A 94 8.44 -0.77 -3.36
N VAL A 95 9.03 -1.95 -3.25
CA VAL A 95 9.39 -2.79 -4.41
C VAL A 95 8.13 -3.24 -5.18
N VAL A 96 7.09 -3.67 -4.48
CA VAL A 96 5.81 -4.06 -5.09
C VAL A 96 5.15 -2.88 -5.82
N ALA A 97 5.23 -1.66 -5.27
CA ALA A 97 4.74 -0.46 -5.94
C ALA A 97 5.52 -0.17 -7.23
N ILE A 98 6.84 -0.41 -7.24
CA ILE A 98 7.67 -0.29 -8.44
C ILE A 98 7.21 -1.30 -9.51
N PHE A 99 6.93 -2.55 -9.14
CA PHE A 99 6.40 -3.53 -10.10
C PHE A 99 5.07 -3.10 -10.71
N GLY A 100 4.13 -2.62 -9.88
CA GLY A 100 2.88 -2.05 -10.38
C GLY A 100 3.12 -0.87 -11.32
N MET A 101 4.04 0.03 -10.94
CA MET A 101 4.41 1.20 -11.74
C MET A 101 5.05 0.85 -13.08
N LEU A 102 5.92 -0.17 -13.12
CA LEU A 102 6.50 -0.67 -14.36
C LEU A 102 5.39 -1.09 -15.31
N LEU A 103 4.51 -1.99 -14.87
CA LEU A 103 3.42 -2.50 -15.69
C LEU A 103 2.48 -1.40 -16.17
N GLY A 104 2.13 -0.44 -15.31
CA GLY A 104 1.24 0.66 -15.69
C GLY A 104 1.91 1.65 -16.64
N SER A 105 3.19 1.96 -16.45
CA SER A 105 3.92 2.88 -17.34
C SER A 105 4.14 2.28 -18.74
N PHE A 106 4.40 0.97 -18.84
CA PHE A 106 4.56 0.29 -20.13
C PHE A 106 3.22 0.03 -20.82
N GLY A 107 2.17 -0.34 -20.08
CA GLY A 107 0.83 -0.57 -20.64
C GLY A 107 0.10 0.73 -21.01
N GLY A 108 0.34 1.82 -20.29
CA GLY A 108 -0.30 3.13 -20.52
C GLY A 108 0.12 3.79 -21.84
N ARG A 109 1.35 3.52 -22.31
CA ARG A 109 1.85 4.06 -23.58
C ARG A 109 1.12 3.56 -24.82
N GLY A 110 0.39 2.44 -24.73
CA GLY A 110 -0.40 1.89 -25.85
C GLY A 110 -1.86 2.35 -25.90
N ILE A 111 -2.28 3.25 -25.00
CA ILE A 111 -3.65 3.82 -24.96
C ILE A 111 -3.70 5.18 -25.66
N ASP A 112 -2.53 5.75 -25.95
CA ASP A 112 -2.34 7.05 -26.61
C ASP A 112 -1.95 6.92 -28.10
N GLU A 113 -1.90 5.68 -28.65
CA GLU A 113 -1.67 5.35 -30.07
C GLU A 113 -2.97 4.89 -30.76
#